data_AF-A0A0N4U968-F1
#
_entry.id   AF-A0A0N4U968-F1
#
_cell.length_a   1.000
_cell.length_b   1.000
_cell.length_c   1.000
_cell.angle_alpha   90.00
_cell.angle_beta   90.00
_cell.angle_gamma   90.00
#
_symmetry.space_group_name_H-M   'P 1'
#
loop_
_entity.id
_entity.type
_entity.pdbx_description
1 polymer ?
#
loop_
_entity_poly.entity_id
_entity_poly.type
_entity_poly.pdbx_seq_one_letter_code
_entity_poly.pdbx_strand_id
1 'polypeptide(L)'
;MLSSILVVLFASSASAQENICIECASINLKNRWPLTGFSQILRDGSFSTTCASGADTDHSVRCTGPCMTYIFEDPDIEGDSTNKYSESLAVRSYCEYDRDFPRPNSQGKIVFIKMLVDFCEGNSCNSKIKDFQDSAQCLSQVPQCKFIFKIVMVLPIAPIECYFCESDGENCHYAHEQCYKRYCYKSIFDIKGTQSTRKTCADFNPFGMHSGCSTSLVQLVPGNSLKVTGTITQCFCNDKKYCNGTAGISTINLLLYIFITLIICAFSF
;
A
#
# COMPACT_ATOMS: atom_id res chain seq x y z
N MET A 1 46.96 26.16 17.46
CA MET A 1 46.22 25.24 18.35
C MET A 1 44.92 24.87 17.64
N LEU A 2 44.89 23.73 16.98
CA LEU A 2 43.73 23.26 16.21
C LEU A 2 42.66 22.72 17.16
N SER A 3 41.51 23.41 17.15
CA SER A 3 40.31 23.07 17.90
C SER A 3 39.71 21.78 17.33
N SER A 4 39.59 20.74 18.15
CA SER A 4 38.94 19.49 17.77
C SER A 4 37.45 19.58 18.13
N ILE A 5 36.59 19.68 17.12
CA ILE A 5 35.13 19.72 17.28
C ILE A 5 34.62 18.29 17.51
N LEU A 6 34.04 18.05 18.69
CA LEU A 6 33.34 16.81 19.04
C LEU A 6 31.96 16.82 18.38
N VAL A 7 31.76 16.01 17.34
CA VAL A 7 30.45 15.80 16.72
C VAL A 7 29.69 14.79 17.58
N VAL A 8 28.87 15.30 18.51
CA VAL A 8 27.88 14.47 19.22
C VAL A 8 26.73 14.22 18.25
N LEU A 9 26.77 13.06 17.59
CA LEU A 9 25.61 12.51 16.89
C LEU A 9 24.55 12.18 17.94
N PHE A 10 23.63 13.12 18.16
CA PHE A 10 22.36 12.81 18.80
C PHE A 10 21.60 11.87 17.87
N ALA A 11 21.82 10.57 18.04
CA ALA A 11 20.85 9.59 17.64
C ALA A 11 19.60 9.86 18.48
N SER A 12 18.70 10.69 17.96
CA SER A 12 17.32 10.68 18.40
C SER A 12 16.79 9.29 18.07
N SER A 13 16.96 8.36 19.00
CA SER A 13 16.07 7.21 19.14
C SER A 13 14.70 7.79 19.49
N ALA A 14 14.02 8.34 18.49
CA ALA A 14 12.58 8.37 18.49
C ALA A 14 12.19 6.92 18.80
N SER A 15 11.69 6.65 20.00
CA SER A 15 11.18 5.34 20.33
C SER A 15 10.11 5.07 19.28
N ALA A 16 10.41 4.22 18.31
CA ALA A 16 9.41 3.76 17.37
C ALA A 16 8.32 3.15 18.24
N GLN A 17 7.15 3.80 18.29
CA GLN A 17 6.07 3.37 19.15
C GLN A 17 5.67 1.96 18.68
N GLU A 18 6.03 0.95 19.46
CA GLU A 18 5.65 -0.42 19.17
C GLU A 18 4.14 -0.55 19.37
N ASN A 19 3.44 -0.98 18.33
CA ASN A 19 2.03 -1.36 18.41
C ASN A 19 1.91 -2.88 18.39
N ILE A 20 0.93 -3.41 19.11
CA ILE A 20 0.48 -4.79 18.95
C ILE A 20 -0.71 -4.76 17.99
N CYS A 21 -0.62 -5.43 16.85
CA CYS A 21 -1.66 -5.43 15.82
C CYS A 21 -2.25 -6.83 15.65
N ILE A 22 -3.51 -6.92 15.24
CA ILE A 22 -4.12 -8.19 14.83
C ILE A 22 -3.64 -8.52 13.41
N GLU A 23 -3.13 -9.73 13.21
CA GLU A 23 -2.65 -10.30 11.95
C GLU A 23 -3.58 -11.43 11.50
N CYS A 24 -4.68 -11.06 10.82
CA CYS A 24 -5.63 -12.01 10.27
C CYS A 24 -6.02 -11.66 8.83
N ALA A 25 -6.55 -12.64 8.10
CA ALA A 25 -7.21 -12.44 6.82
C ALA A 25 -8.46 -13.31 6.70
N SER A 26 -9.44 -12.86 5.91
CA SER A 26 -10.62 -13.66 5.60
C SER A 26 -10.24 -14.97 4.92
N ILE A 27 -10.87 -16.08 5.33
CA ILE A 27 -10.59 -17.42 4.78
C ILE A 27 -10.69 -17.49 3.24
N ASN A 28 -11.55 -16.68 2.64
CA ASN A 28 -11.74 -16.61 1.19
C ASN A 28 -10.50 -16.07 0.43
N LEU A 29 -9.60 -15.36 1.13
CA LEU A 29 -8.35 -14.86 0.55
C LEU A 29 -7.23 -15.90 0.54
N LYS A 30 -7.39 -17.05 1.22
CA LYS A 30 -6.33 -18.06 1.34
C LYS A 30 -5.77 -18.51 -0.01
N ASN A 31 -6.64 -18.75 -0.98
CA ASN A 31 -6.26 -19.14 -2.34
C ASN A 31 -6.26 -17.97 -3.34
N ARG A 32 -6.47 -16.75 -2.85
CA ARG A 32 -6.64 -15.52 -3.66
C ARG A 32 -5.81 -14.36 -3.10
N TRP A 33 -4.78 -14.67 -2.30
CA TRP A 33 -3.88 -13.70 -1.69
C TRP A 33 -3.28 -12.69 -2.67
N PRO A 34 -2.93 -13.08 -3.92
CA PRO A 34 -2.48 -12.14 -4.95
C PRO A 34 -3.43 -10.96 -5.23
N LEU A 35 -4.73 -11.10 -4.94
CA LEU A 35 -5.68 -10.02 -5.11
C LEU A 35 -5.37 -8.82 -4.21
N THR A 36 -4.78 -9.06 -3.03
CA THR A 36 -4.44 -8.00 -2.08
C THR A 36 -3.28 -7.13 -2.56
N GLY A 37 -2.33 -7.72 -3.30
CA GLY A 37 -1.09 -7.04 -3.69
C GLY A 37 0.00 -7.00 -2.61
N PHE A 38 -0.25 -7.57 -1.43
CA PHE A 38 0.72 -7.58 -0.35
C PHE A 38 1.78 -8.66 -0.56
N SER A 39 3.05 -8.29 -0.42
CA SER A 39 4.19 -9.23 -0.49
C SER A 39 4.27 -10.16 0.70
N GLN A 40 3.80 -9.71 1.86
CA GLN A 40 3.76 -10.52 3.07
C GLN A 40 2.82 -11.70 2.84
N ILE A 41 3.34 -12.91 2.95
CA ILE A 41 2.53 -14.14 2.95
C ILE A 41 2.15 -14.41 4.40
N LEU A 42 0.85 -14.48 4.67
CA LEU A 42 0.36 -14.86 5.99
C LEU A 42 0.51 -16.36 6.22
N ARG A 43 0.67 -16.72 7.50
CA ARG A 43 0.68 -18.12 7.93
C ARG A 43 -0.72 -18.72 7.75
N ASP A 44 -0.78 -20.04 7.54
CA ASP A 44 -2.06 -20.74 7.33
C ASP A 44 -3.10 -20.51 8.43
N GLY A 45 -2.64 -20.34 9.68
CA GLY A 45 -3.50 -20.07 10.85
C GLY A 45 -4.11 -18.67 10.87
N SER A 46 -3.50 -17.68 10.20
CA SER A 46 -4.02 -16.30 10.14
C SER A 46 -5.28 -16.17 9.28
N PHE A 47 -5.63 -17.20 8.50
CA PHE A 47 -6.84 -17.20 7.69
C PHE A 47 -8.03 -17.68 8.52
N SER A 48 -8.95 -16.76 8.85
CA SER A 48 -10.05 -17.00 9.79
C SER A 48 -11.41 -16.58 9.21
N THR A 49 -12.48 -17.23 9.68
CA THR A 49 -13.87 -16.82 9.41
C THR A 49 -14.31 -15.63 10.25
N THR A 50 -13.61 -15.35 11.36
CA THR A 50 -13.93 -14.25 12.29
C THR A 50 -13.10 -12.99 12.05
N CYS A 51 -12.13 -13.04 11.13
CA CYS A 51 -11.30 -11.88 10.82
C CYS A 51 -12.17 -10.71 10.32
N ALA A 52 -13.05 -10.95 9.35
CA ALA A 52 -13.93 -9.91 8.79
C ALA A 52 -14.93 -9.32 9.78
N SER A 53 -15.25 -10.02 10.87
CA SER A 53 -16.14 -9.51 11.93
C SER A 53 -15.39 -8.77 13.03
N GLY A 54 -14.06 -8.69 12.97
CA GLY A 54 -13.25 -8.07 14.02
C GLY A 54 -13.20 -8.87 15.33
N ALA A 55 -13.57 -10.15 15.29
CA ALA A 55 -13.62 -11.01 16.47
C ALA A 55 -12.37 -11.90 16.64
N ASP A 56 -11.37 -11.73 15.78
CA ASP A 56 -10.09 -12.43 15.89
C ASP A 56 -9.18 -11.72 16.90
N THR A 57 -8.89 -12.38 18.01
CA THR A 57 -7.98 -11.90 19.05
C THR A 57 -6.76 -12.79 19.24
N ASP A 58 -6.68 -13.91 18.52
CA ASP A 58 -5.70 -14.96 18.77
C ASP A 58 -4.38 -14.69 18.02
N HIS A 59 -4.45 -13.93 16.93
CA HIS A 59 -3.32 -13.67 16.05
C HIS A 59 -2.81 -12.23 16.23
N SER A 60 -1.99 -11.99 17.24
CA SER A 60 -1.36 -10.67 17.46
C SER A 60 0.12 -10.67 17.07
N VAL A 61 0.59 -9.55 16.49
CA VAL A 61 1.97 -9.32 16.07
C VAL A 61 2.46 -7.95 16.55
N ARG A 62 3.76 -7.81 16.79
CA ARG A 62 4.38 -6.52 17.12
C ARG A 62 4.85 -5.81 15.85
N CYS A 63 4.48 -4.55 15.70
CA CYS A 63 4.82 -3.70 14.55
C CYS A 63 5.50 -2.41 15.02
N THR A 64 6.50 -1.93 14.28
CA THR A 64 7.17 -0.63 14.53
C THR A 64 6.44 0.57 13.90
N GLY A 65 5.20 0.36 13.44
CA GLY A 65 4.36 1.35 12.75
C GLY A 65 2.88 1.16 13.10
N PRO A 66 1.97 1.90 12.44
CA PRO A 66 0.54 1.76 12.69
C PRO A 66 0.04 0.37 12.28
N CYS A 67 -1.01 -0.10 12.94
CA CYS A 67 -1.76 -1.26 12.48
C CYS A 67 -2.56 -0.88 11.23
N MET A 68 -2.77 -1.85 10.34
CA MET A 68 -3.48 -1.65 9.09
C MET A 68 -4.64 -2.63 8.97
N THR A 69 -5.76 -2.14 8.44
CA THR A 69 -6.89 -2.93 7.97
C THR A 69 -7.09 -2.63 6.49
N TYR A 70 -7.18 -3.67 5.66
CA TYR A 70 -7.36 -3.54 4.20
C TYR A 70 -8.57 -4.35 3.74
N ILE A 71 -9.52 -3.69 3.08
CA ILE A 71 -10.83 -4.23 2.71
C ILE A 71 -11.12 -3.88 1.27
N PHE A 72 -11.69 -4.83 0.52
CA PHE A 72 -12.07 -4.64 -0.86
C PHE A 72 -13.24 -5.54 -1.25
N GLU A 73 -14.07 -5.07 -2.18
CA GLU A 73 -15.12 -5.90 -2.77
C GLU A 73 -14.50 -6.98 -3.68
N ASP A 74 -15.14 -8.15 -3.71
CA ASP A 74 -14.71 -9.23 -4.58
C ASP A 74 -15.02 -8.88 -6.06
N PRO A 75 -14.01 -8.77 -6.96
CA PRO A 75 -14.27 -8.43 -8.35
C PRO A 75 -15.06 -9.52 -9.13
N ASP A 76 -15.17 -10.72 -8.59
CA ASP A 76 -15.94 -11.82 -9.19
C ASP A 76 -17.42 -11.85 -8.76
N ILE A 77 -17.79 -11.09 -7.75
CA ILE A 77 -19.16 -11.05 -7.21
C ILE A 77 -19.77 -9.70 -7.60
N GLU A 78 -20.73 -9.71 -8.51
CA GLU A 78 -21.46 -8.49 -8.87
C GLU A 78 -22.29 -8.00 -7.68
N GLY A 79 -21.93 -6.81 -7.20
CA GLY A 79 -22.62 -5.92 -6.26
C GLY A 79 -23.89 -6.43 -5.58
N ASP A 80 -23.75 -6.96 -4.36
CA ASP A 80 -24.62 -6.60 -3.22
C ASP A 80 -24.00 -7.03 -1.88
N SER A 81 -22.73 -6.70 -1.62
CA SER A 81 -22.15 -6.96 -0.31
C SER A 81 -22.61 -5.90 0.69
N THR A 82 -23.83 -6.08 1.21
CA THR A 82 -24.30 -5.40 2.43
C THR A 82 -23.58 -5.97 3.65
N ASN A 83 -22.26 -5.75 3.79
CA ASN A 83 -21.55 -6.15 5.00
C ASN A 83 -21.75 -5.09 6.09
N LYS A 84 -22.94 -5.09 6.69
CA LYS A 84 -23.29 -4.23 7.83
C LYS A 84 -22.40 -4.53 9.04
N TYR A 85 -21.30 -3.81 9.21
CA TYR A 85 -20.54 -3.79 10.46
C TYR A 85 -20.15 -2.37 10.78
N SER A 86 -20.67 -1.86 11.90
CA SER A 86 -20.39 -0.52 12.40
C SER A 86 -20.11 -0.61 13.88
N GLU A 87 -18.95 -0.13 14.32
CA GLU A 87 -18.81 0.46 15.64
C GLU A 87 -17.50 1.24 15.85
N SER A 88 -17.66 2.43 16.41
CA SER A 88 -16.70 3.37 17.04
C SER A 88 -15.24 3.42 16.52
N LEU A 89 -14.92 4.53 15.87
CA LEU A 89 -13.56 4.95 15.51
C LEU A 89 -12.58 4.86 16.70
N ALA A 90 -11.42 4.23 16.50
CA ALA A 90 -10.27 4.49 17.35
C ALA A 90 -9.86 5.97 17.21
N VAL A 91 -9.62 6.64 18.35
CA VAL A 91 -9.37 8.10 18.50
C VAL A 91 -8.20 8.62 17.64
N ARG A 92 -7.36 7.72 17.10
CA ARG A 92 -6.25 8.03 16.20
C ARG A 92 -6.22 7.05 15.03
N SER A 93 -7.23 7.14 14.16
CA SER A 93 -7.27 6.39 12.90
C SER A 93 -7.24 7.31 11.69
N TYR A 94 -6.62 6.83 10.62
CA TYR A 94 -6.53 7.47 9.31
C TYR A 94 -6.96 6.44 8.28
N CYS A 95 -7.94 6.75 7.44
CA CYS A 95 -8.33 5.85 6.37
C CYS A 95 -8.44 6.54 5.02
N GLU A 96 -8.23 5.76 3.97
CA GLU A 96 -8.44 6.12 2.59
C GLU A 96 -9.42 5.16 1.94
N TYR A 97 -10.23 5.71 1.05
CA TYR A 97 -11.31 5.00 0.39
C TYR A 97 -11.33 5.36 -1.08
N ASP A 98 -11.52 4.34 -1.91
CA ASP A 98 -11.77 4.46 -3.33
C ASP A 98 -13.05 3.69 -3.66
N ARG A 99 -14.03 4.40 -4.22
CA ARG A 99 -15.36 3.85 -4.52
C ARG A 99 -15.43 3.07 -5.83
N ASP A 100 -14.47 3.28 -6.71
CA ASP A 100 -14.50 2.86 -8.11
C ASP A 100 -13.07 2.52 -8.57
N PHE A 101 -12.39 1.65 -7.82
CA PHE A 101 -11.07 1.17 -8.20
C PHE A 101 -11.19 0.06 -9.26
N PRO A 102 -10.54 0.22 -10.43
CA PRO A 102 -10.70 -0.71 -11.54
C PRO A 102 -9.84 -1.95 -11.35
N ARG A 103 -10.47 -3.13 -11.33
CA ARG A 103 -9.83 -4.44 -11.18
C ARG A 103 -10.31 -5.43 -12.22
N PRO A 104 -9.44 -6.35 -12.68
CA PRO A 104 -9.88 -7.46 -13.50
C PRO A 104 -10.64 -8.47 -12.64
N ASN A 105 -11.78 -8.96 -13.14
CA ASN A 105 -12.42 -10.16 -12.63
C ASN A 105 -11.79 -11.43 -13.24
N SER A 106 -12.26 -12.61 -12.85
CA SER A 106 -11.82 -13.92 -13.33
C SER A 106 -12.02 -14.13 -14.84
N GLN A 107 -12.88 -13.35 -15.48
CA GLN A 107 -13.08 -13.35 -16.94
C GLN A 107 -12.12 -12.38 -17.66
N GLY A 108 -11.25 -11.68 -16.93
CA GLY A 108 -10.37 -10.64 -17.47
C GLY A 108 -11.08 -9.32 -17.79
N LYS A 109 -12.37 -9.20 -17.49
CA LYS A 109 -13.13 -7.96 -17.69
C LYS A 109 -12.82 -6.99 -16.55
N ILE A 110 -12.70 -5.70 -16.90
CA ILE A 110 -12.52 -4.65 -15.91
C ILE A 110 -13.86 -4.36 -15.24
N VAL A 111 -13.88 -4.50 -13.93
CA VAL A 111 -14.96 -4.09 -13.04
C VAL A 111 -14.45 -3.03 -12.07
N PHE A 112 -15.36 -2.22 -11.56
CA PHE A 112 -15.03 -1.18 -10.59
C PHE A 112 -15.50 -1.63 -9.23
N ILE A 113 -14.60 -1.65 -8.26
CA ILE A 113 -14.85 -2.15 -6.92
C ILE A 113 -14.48 -1.12 -5.86
N LYS A 114 -15.11 -1.23 -4.69
CA LYS A 114 -14.75 -0.44 -3.52
C LYS A 114 -13.49 -0.98 -2.86
N MET A 115 -12.64 -0.08 -2.40
CA MET A 115 -11.39 -0.33 -1.69
C MET A 115 -11.32 0.60 -0.48
N LEU A 116 -10.93 0.06 0.68
CA LEU A 116 -10.72 0.83 1.90
C LEU A 116 -9.46 0.35 2.61
N VAL A 117 -8.61 1.29 2.99
CA VAL A 117 -7.47 1.05 3.88
C VAL A 117 -7.62 1.94 5.10
N ASP A 118 -7.45 1.37 6.29
CA ASP A 118 -7.46 2.07 7.57
C ASP A 118 -6.15 1.80 8.31
N PHE A 119 -5.60 2.85 8.89
CA PHE A 119 -4.40 2.84 9.70
C PHE A 119 -4.76 3.35 11.09
N CYS A 120 -4.31 2.67 12.13
CA CYS A 120 -4.55 3.09 13.50
C CYS A 120 -3.33 2.86 14.39
N GLU A 121 -3.26 3.61 15.49
CA GLU A 121 -2.23 3.44 16.52
C GLU A 121 -2.83 2.91 17.83
N GLY A 122 -2.06 2.13 18.56
CA GLY A 122 -2.46 1.50 19.82
C GLY A 122 -2.65 -0.01 19.73
N ASN A 123 -2.61 -0.67 20.88
CA ASN A 123 -2.71 -2.13 20.96
C ASN A 123 -4.08 -2.62 20.47
N SER A 124 -4.05 -3.52 19.49
CA SER A 124 -5.20 -4.15 18.85
C SER A 124 -6.21 -3.13 18.33
N CYS A 125 -5.76 -1.94 17.94
CA CYS A 125 -6.66 -0.90 17.44
C CYS A 125 -7.39 -1.34 16.15
N ASN A 126 -6.79 -2.25 15.38
CA ASN A 126 -7.36 -2.84 14.17
C ASN A 126 -8.24 -4.07 14.44
N SER A 127 -8.57 -4.35 15.70
CA SER A 127 -9.57 -5.38 16.04
C SER A 127 -10.96 -5.02 15.54
N LYS A 128 -11.29 -3.72 15.46
CA LYS A 128 -12.56 -3.27 14.89
C LYS A 128 -12.37 -2.91 13.43
N ILE A 129 -13.18 -3.51 12.56
CA ILE A 129 -13.13 -3.30 11.11
C ILE A 129 -14.14 -2.24 10.72
N LYS A 130 -13.69 -1.20 10.02
CA LYS A 130 -14.57 -0.20 9.37
C LYS A 130 -15.22 -0.81 8.13
N ASP A 131 -16.51 -0.57 7.92
CA ASP A 131 -17.17 -0.94 6.66
C ASP A 131 -17.18 0.23 5.66
N PHE A 132 -17.49 -0.06 4.40
CA PHE A 132 -17.70 0.92 3.34
C PHE A 132 -18.81 1.93 3.66
N GLN A 133 -19.78 1.63 4.53
CA GLN A 133 -20.76 2.64 4.96
C GLN A 133 -20.14 3.78 5.76
N ASP A 134 -19.10 3.49 6.55
CA ASP A 134 -18.38 4.48 7.35
C ASP A 134 -17.29 5.21 6.54
N SER A 135 -17.13 4.88 5.25
CA SER A 135 -16.14 5.49 4.36
C SER A 135 -16.32 7.01 4.17
N ALA A 136 -17.52 7.54 4.42
CA ALA A 136 -17.76 8.99 4.43
C ALA A 136 -16.91 9.71 5.50
N GLN A 137 -16.49 8.99 6.55
CA GLN A 137 -15.60 9.49 7.59
C GLN A 137 -14.12 9.30 7.26
N CYS A 138 -13.79 8.53 6.22
CA CYS A 138 -12.43 8.48 5.70
C CYS A 138 -12.13 9.81 5.05
N LEU A 139 -11.60 10.70 5.89
CA LEU A 139 -11.05 11.97 5.46
C LEU A 139 -10.06 11.63 4.34
N SER A 140 -10.36 12.05 3.12
CA SER A 140 -9.41 12.14 2.00
C SER A 140 -8.26 13.13 2.28
N GLN A 141 -8.13 13.52 3.54
CA GLN A 141 -7.18 14.45 4.11
C GLN A 141 -6.03 13.63 4.67
N VAL A 142 -5.09 13.35 3.79
CA VAL A 142 -3.80 12.78 4.15
C VAL A 142 -3.13 13.74 5.14
N PRO A 143 -2.58 13.29 6.28
CA PRO A 143 -1.77 14.13 7.14
C PRO A 143 -0.44 14.46 6.45
N GLN A 144 -0.49 15.27 5.38
CA GLN A 144 0.67 16.05 5.01
C GLN A 144 0.86 17.08 6.12
N CYS A 145 1.63 16.71 7.14
CA CYS A 145 2.11 17.62 8.17
C CYS A 145 3.03 18.66 7.52
N LYS A 146 2.46 19.66 6.85
CA LYS A 146 3.20 20.85 6.45
C LYS A 146 3.30 21.71 7.71
N PHE A 147 4.47 21.71 8.34
CA PHE A 147 4.79 22.58 9.47
C PHE A 147 4.78 24.04 8.99
N ILE A 148 3.62 24.69 9.04
CA ILE A 148 3.51 26.13 8.91
C ILE A 148 2.96 26.63 10.24
N PHE A 149 3.83 27.28 11.02
CA PHE A 149 3.50 27.93 12.29
C PHE A 149 2.80 27.05 13.35
N LYS A 150 3.33 25.85 13.66
CA LYS A 150 2.84 24.95 14.73
C LYS A 150 1.36 24.53 14.62
N ILE A 151 0.66 24.90 13.55
CA ILE A 151 -0.65 24.40 13.21
C ILE A 151 -0.43 23.30 12.18
N VAL A 152 -0.78 22.06 12.54
CA VAL A 152 -0.82 20.96 11.58
C VAL A 152 -2.02 21.21 10.68
N MET A 153 -1.80 21.85 9.53
CA MET A 153 -2.80 21.94 8.48
C MET A 153 -2.74 20.68 7.61
N VAL A 154 -3.75 19.83 7.75
CA VAL A 154 -3.96 18.64 6.93
C VAL A 154 -4.55 19.10 5.59
N LEU A 155 -3.70 19.21 4.56
CA LEU A 155 -4.14 19.58 3.21
C LEU A 155 -4.53 18.33 2.43
N PRO A 156 -5.70 18.29 1.77
CA PRO A 156 -6.06 17.18 0.90
C PRO A 156 -5.02 17.05 -0.22
N ILE A 157 -4.63 15.82 -0.54
CA ILE A 157 -3.81 15.56 -1.73
C ILE A 157 -4.66 15.93 -2.94
N ALA A 158 -4.19 16.89 -3.73
CA ALA A 158 -4.84 17.25 -4.97
C ALA A 158 -4.81 16.04 -5.93
N PRO A 159 -5.92 15.74 -6.63
CA PRO A 159 -5.89 14.73 -7.68
C PRO A 159 -4.81 15.04 -8.72
N ILE A 160 -4.07 14.02 -9.12
CA ILE A 160 -3.06 14.10 -10.17
C ILE A 160 -3.52 13.33 -11.41
N GLU A 161 -2.99 13.72 -12.56
CA GLU A 161 -3.21 12.98 -13.80
C GLU A 161 -2.37 11.70 -13.82
N CYS A 162 -3.00 10.56 -14.10
CA CYS A 162 -2.38 9.25 -14.19
C CYS A 162 -2.76 8.57 -15.50
N TYR A 163 -1.99 7.55 -15.88
CA TYR A 163 -2.32 6.68 -17.01
C TYR A 163 -3.35 5.61 -16.63
N PHE A 164 -4.26 5.33 -17.56
CA PHE A 164 -5.29 4.30 -17.49
C PHE A 164 -5.19 3.39 -18.73
N CYS A 165 -4.46 2.28 -18.63
CA CYS A 165 -4.19 1.40 -19.77
C CYS A 165 -3.46 0.11 -19.39
N GLU A 166 -3.31 -0.79 -20.36
CA GLU A 166 -2.47 -1.99 -20.28
C GLU A 166 -1.36 -1.90 -21.35
N SER A 167 -0.10 -1.69 -20.92
CA SER A 167 1.06 -1.54 -21.80
C SER A 167 2.37 -1.71 -21.01
N ASP A 168 3.27 -2.55 -21.50
CA ASP A 168 4.54 -2.92 -20.85
C ASP A 168 5.63 -1.86 -21.01
N GLY A 169 5.70 -1.20 -22.16
CA GLY A 169 6.80 -0.30 -22.52
C GLY A 169 6.40 1.15 -22.75
N GLU A 170 5.12 1.43 -23.02
CA GLU A 170 4.69 2.76 -23.45
C GLU A 170 3.80 3.42 -22.41
N ASN A 171 3.92 4.75 -22.36
CA ASN A 171 2.97 5.59 -21.64
C ASN A 171 1.74 5.80 -22.51
N CYS A 172 0.58 5.80 -21.88
CA CYS A 172 -0.69 5.82 -22.58
C CYS A 172 -1.11 7.28 -22.70
N HIS A 173 -0.93 7.84 -23.88
CA HIS A 173 -0.97 9.28 -24.11
C HIS A 173 -2.33 9.79 -24.58
N TYR A 174 -3.26 8.90 -24.93
CA TYR A 174 -4.57 9.33 -25.41
C TYR A 174 -5.43 9.86 -24.26
N ALA A 175 -6.26 10.87 -24.52
CA ALA A 175 -7.10 11.48 -23.49
C ALA A 175 -8.07 10.50 -22.80
N HIS A 176 -8.48 9.43 -23.49
CA HIS A 176 -9.33 8.38 -22.92
C HIS A 176 -8.55 7.35 -22.08
N GLU A 177 -7.22 7.44 -22.08
CA GLU A 177 -6.29 6.61 -21.29
C GLU A 177 -5.71 7.40 -20.11
N GLN A 178 -6.43 8.43 -19.67
CA GLN A 178 -6.09 9.26 -18.53
C GLN A 178 -7.16 9.12 -17.46
N CYS A 179 -6.74 9.17 -16.21
CA CYS A 179 -7.66 9.27 -15.09
C CYS A 179 -7.06 10.13 -13.97
N TYR A 180 -7.91 10.63 -13.08
CA TYR A 180 -7.54 11.63 -12.08
C TYR A 180 -7.97 11.19 -10.68
N LYS A 181 -7.00 10.81 -9.84
CA LYS A 181 -7.19 10.49 -8.41
C LYS A 181 -5.94 10.89 -7.62
N ARG A 182 -5.95 10.67 -6.30
CA ARG A 182 -4.82 11.03 -5.41
C ARG A 182 -3.51 10.30 -5.72
N TYR A 183 -3.59 9.07 -6.20
CA TYR A 183 -2.43 8.22 -6.48
C TYR A 183 -2.51 7.65 -7.90
N CYS A 184 -1.37 7.57 -8.56
CA CYS A 184 -1.20 6.67 -9.69
C CYS A 184 -0.87 5.27 -9.18
N TYR A 185 -1.39 4.26 -9.88
CA TYR A 185 -1.20 2.86 -9.58
C TYR A 185 -0.61 2.13 -10.80
N LYS A 186 0.38 1.27 -10.54
CA LYS A 186 0.94 0.37 -11.55
C LYS A 186 0.99 -1.04 -10.98
N SER A 187 0.47 -2.01 -11.74
CA SER A 187 0.65 -3.44 -11.47
C SER A 187 1.40 -4.10 -12.61
N ILE A 188 2.37 -4.94 -12.27
CA ILE A 188 3.14 -5.77 -13.22
C ILE A 188 2.93 -7.22 -12.82
N PHE A 189 2.32 -8.01 -13.70
CA PHE A 189 2.25 -9.45 -13.56
C PHE A 189 3.38 -10.06 -14.40
N ASP A 190 4.23 -10.88 -13.79
CA ASP A 190 5.30 -11.60 -14.47
C ASP A 190 5.09 -13.10 -14.33
N ILE A 191 4.89 -13.78 -15.46
CA ILE A 191 4.81 -15.24 -15.54
C ILE A 191 5.96 -15.72 -16.41
N LYS A 192 6.98 -16.31 -15.78
CA LYS A 192 8.15 -16.89 -16.46
C LYS A 192 8.82 -15.91 -17.46
N GLY A 193 8.89 -14.63 -17.12
CA GLY A 193 9.51 -13.59 -17.95
C GLY A 193 8.56 -12.94 -18.96
N THR A 194 7.31 -13.41 -19.09
CA THR A 194 6.26 -12.70 -19.81
C THR A 194 5.58 -11.74 -18.85
N GLN A 195 5.77 -10.44 -19.08
CA GLN A 195 5.19 -9.39 -18.27
C GLN A 195 3.88 -8.87 -18.86
N SER A 196 2.97 -8.47 -17.99
CA SER A 196 1.78 -7.70 -18.33
C SER A 196 1.63 -6.57 -17.33
N THR A 197 1.70 -5.36 -17.85
CA THR A 197 1.70 -4.13 -17.07
C THR A 197 0.39 -3.39 -17.25
N ARG A 198 -0.23 -3.07 -16.13
CA ARG A 198 -1.43 -2.24 -16.07
C ARG A 198 -1.18 -0.98 -15.26
N LYS A 199 -1.72 0.12 -15.74
CA LYS A 199 -1.65 1.45 -15.15
C LYS A 199 -3.08 1.94 -14.89
N THR A 200 -3.33 2.49 -13.72
CA THR A 200 -4.60 3.17 -13.39
C THR A 200 -4.35 4.21 -12.29
N CYS A 201 -5.41 4.76 -11.72
CA CYS A 201 -5.37 5.69 -10.60
C CYS A 201 -6.19 5.14 -9.43
N ALA A 202 -5.86 5.59 -8.23
CA ALA A 202 -6.47 5.18 -6.98
C ALA A 202 -6.63 6.36 -6.02
N ASP A 203 -7.68 6.33 -5.21
CA ASP A 203 -7.88 7.23 -4.07
C ASP A 203 -7.43 6.61 -2.75
N PHE A 204 -6.63 5.55 -2.79
CA PHE A 204 -6.04 4.92 -1.62
C PHE A 204 -4.59 4.51 -1.91
N ASN A 205 -3.81 4.34 -0.85
CA ASN A 205 -2.48 3.77 -0.90
C ASN A 205 -2.24 2.86 0.33
N PRO A 206 -2.12 1.54 0.14
CA PRO A 206 -1.92 0.60 1.25
C PRO A 206 -0.51 0.71 1.88
N PHE A 207 0.41 1.44 1.25
CA PHE A 207 1.73 1.75 1.82
C PHE A 207 1.73 3.03 2.66
N GLY A 208 0.56 3.62 2.90
CA GLY A 208 0.40 4.87 3.63
C GLY A 208 0.64 6.09 2.74
N MET A 209 1.19 7.17 3.30
CA MET A 209 1.27 8.46 2.59
C MET A 209 2.37 8.55 1.52
N HIS A 210 3.26 7.56 1.45
CA HIS A 210 4.44 7.60 0.62
C HIS A 210 4.29 6.73 -0.64
N SER A 211 4.95 7.14 -1.72
CA SER A 211 5.12 6.29 -2.89
C SER A 211 5.84 5.00 -2.49
N GLY A 212 5.33 3.85 -2.93
CA GLY A 212 5.81 2.56 -2.50
C GLY A 212 5.47 1.47 -3.50
N CYS A 213 6.24 0.39 -3.47
CA CYS A 213 6.02 -0.79 -4.28
C CYS A 213 6.18 -2.06 -3.45
N SER A 214 5.41 -3.09 -3.79
CA SER A 214 5.53 -4.41 -3.20
C SER A 214 5.41 -5.48 -4.26
N THR A 215 6.19 -6.55 -4.10
CA THR A 215 6.19 -7.69 -5.02
C THR A 215 5.83 -8.97 -4.27
N SER A 216 4.81 -9.68 -4.74
CA SER A 216 4.30 -10.92 -4.16
C SER A 216 4.42 -12.08 -5.13
N LEU A 217 4.58 -13.29 -4.60
CA LEU A 217 4.41 -14.51 -5.39
C LEU A 217 2.93 -14.73 -5.69
N VAL A 218 2.63 -15.16 -6.91
CA VAL A 218 1.28 -15.56 -7.32
C VAL A 218 1.28 -17.00 -7.81
N GLN A 219 0.24 -17.75 -7.44
CA GLN A 219 -0.02 -19.08 -7.96
C GLN A 219 -1.35 -19.05 -8.70
N LEU A 220 -1.30 -19.27 -10.01
CA LEU A 220 -2.45 -19.38 -10.88
C LEU A 220 -2.72 -20.85 -11.14
N VAL A 221 -3.96 -21.29 -10.95
CA VAL A 221 -4.35 -22.67 -11.22
C VAL A 221 -5.47 -22.71 -12.26
N PRO A 222 -5.15 -22.57 -13.56
CA PRO A 222 -6.14 -22.73 -14.62
C PRO A 222 -6.74 -24.15 -14.59
N GLY A 223 -8.04 -24.23 -14.33
CA GLY A 223 -8.83 -25.47 -14.43
C GLY A 223 -8.34 -26.62 -13.56
N ASN A 224 -7.74 -26.36 -12.39
CA ASN A 224 -7.18 -27.36 -11.47
C ASN A 224 -6.11 -28.31 -12.07
N SER A 225 -5.60 -28.02 -13.27
CA SER A 225 -4.75 -28.96 -14.02
C SER A 225 -3.28 -28.57 -14.02
N LEU A 226 -2.99 -27.27 -13.94
CA LEU A 226 -1.63 -26.74 -13.99
C LEU A 226 -1.45 -25.68 -12.90
N LYS A 227 -0.38 -25.78 -12.12
CA LYS A 227 0.03 -24.72 -11.20
C LYS A 227 1.08 -23.87 -11.91
N VAL A 228 0.72 -22.62 -12.21
CA VAL A 228 1.61 -21.63 -12.81
C VAL A 228 2.01 -20.64 -11.74
N THR A 229 3.30 -20.53 -11.48
CA THR A 229 3.86 -19.55 -10.54
C THR A 229 4.29 -18.30 -11.30
N GLY A 230 4.03 -17.14 -10.72
CA GLY A 230 4.49 -15.85 -11.21
C GLY A 230 4.76 -14.89 -10.06
N THR A 231 4.97 -13.62 -10.39
CA THR A 231 5.01 -12.52 -9.43
C THR A 231 4.02 -11.44 -9.83
N ILE A 232 3.53 -10.71 -8.83
CA ILE A 232 2.78 -9.47 -9.02
C ILE A 232 3.53 -8.37 -8.30
N THR A 233 3.86 -7.29 -8.99
CA THR A 233 4.40 -6.07 -8.39
C THR A 233 3.36 -4.99 -8.46
N GLN A 234 3.04 -4.35 -7.33
CA GLN A 234 2.10 -3.24 -7.26
C GLN A 234 2.78 -2.01 -6.70
N CYS A 235 2.57 -0.86 -7.35
CA CYS A 235 3.20 0.41 -7.01
C CYS A 235 2.16 1.51 -6.92
N PHE A 236 2.31 2.38 -5.92
CA PHE A 236 1.55 3.61 -5.75
C PHE A 236 2.49 4.81 -5.70
N CYS A 237 2.07 5.94 -6.25
CA CYS A 237 2.82 7.20 -6.21
C CYS A 237 1.89 8.40 -6.38
N ASN A 238 2.27 9.56 -5.83
CA ASN A 238 1.49 10.80 -5.89
C ASN A 238 2.28 12.01 -6.42
N ASP A 239 3.52 11.79 -6.86
CA ASP A 239 4.44 12.82 -7.33
C ASP A 239 4.63 12.84 -8.85
N LYS A 240 4.13 11.80 -9.54
CA LYS A 240 4.35 11.56 -10.98
C LYS A 240 3.13 10.91 -11.60
N LYS A 241 2.97 11.09 -12.92
CA LYS A 241 1.89 10.46 -13.71
C LYS A 241 2.02 8.93 -13.84
N TYR A 242 3.19 8.38 -13.50
CA TYR A 242 3.47 6.95 -13.54
C TYR A 242 4.44 6.55 -12.42
N CYS A 243 4.20 5.38 -11.84
CA CYS A 243 5.05 4.82 -10.79
C CYS A 243 5.97 3.78 -11.41
N ASN A 244 7.25 4.09 -11.53
CA ASN A 244 8.23 3.02 -11.69
C ASN A 244 8.49 2.45 -10.31
N GLY A 245 8.71 1.12 -10.25
CA GLY A 245 9.37 0.52 -9.10
C GLY A 245 10.51 1.43 -8.71
N THR A 246 10.51 1.96 -7.48
CA THR A 246 11.73 2.53 -6.94
C THR A 246 12.73 1.39 -7.05
N ALA A 247 13.62 1.46 -8.04
CA ALA A 247 14.78 0.59 -8.08
C ALA A 247 15.47 0.89 -6.75
N GLY A 248 15.19 0.04 -5.75
CA GLY A 248 15.53 0.29 -4.36
C GLY A 248 16.96 0.76 -4.36
N ILE A 249 17.17 2.00 -3.91
CA ILE A 249 18.37 2.82 -4.09
C ILE A 249 19.48 1.92 -4.61
N SER A 250 19.63 1.85 -5.94
CA SER A 250 20.56 0.90 -6.56
C SER A 250 21.82 0.95 -5.73
N THR A 251 22.22 -0.18 -5.15
CA THR A 251 23.33 -0.25 -4.19
C THR A 251 24.57 0.46 -4.72
N ILE A 252 24.68 0.57 -6.05
CA ILE A 252 25.64 1.38 -6.79
C ILE A 252 25.60 2.87 -6.41
N ASN A 253 24.44 3.53 -6.34
CA ASN A 253 24.34 4.94 -5.94
C ASN A 253 24.70 5.14 -4.47
N LEU A 254 24.33 4.21 -3.58
CA LEU A 254 24.73 4.29 -2.17
C LEU A 254 26.26 4.15 -2.03
N LEU A 255 26.85 3.17 -2.72
CA LEU A 255 28.29 2.97 -2.76
C LEU A 255 29.01 4.17 -3.40
N LEU A 256 28.44 4.77 -4.46
CA LEU A 256 29.00 5.95 -5.11
C LEU A 256 28.98 7.15 -4.16
N TYR A 257 27.89 7.38 -3.43
CA TYR A 257 27.84 8.43 -2.41
C TYR A 257 28.88 8.20 -1.32
N ILE A 258 28.98 6.99 -0.78
CA ILE A 258 29.99 6.63 0.22
C ILE A 258 31.39 6.89 -0.32
N PHE A 259 31.68 6.48 -1.55
CA PHE A 259 32.98 6.66 -2.20
C PHE A 259 33.32 8.13 -2.43
N ILE A 260 32.35 8.94 -2.88
CA ILE A 260 32.54 10.39 -3.06
C ILE A 260 32.80 11.08 -1.71
N THR A 261 32.07 10.73 -0.64
CA THR A 261 32.37 11.26 0.70
C THR A 261 33.76 10.85 1.18
N LEU A 262 34.19 9.61 0.93
CA LEU A 262 35.54 9.15 1.30
C LEU A 262 36.64 9.92 0.55
N ILE A 263 36.43 10.19 -0.75
CA ILE A 263 37.36 11.01 -1.56
C ILE A 263 37.43 12.43 -1.00
N ILE A 264 36.28 13.08 -0.78
CA ILE A 264 36.26 14.45 -0.27
C ILE A 264 36.94 14.53 1.11
N CYS A 265 36.72 13.54 1.98
CA CYS A 265 37.41 13.44 3.26
C CYS A 265 38.93 13.22 3.11
N ALA A 266 39.38 12.45 2.11
CA ALA A 266 40.80 12.18 1.89
C ALA A 266 41.59 13.40 1.36
N PHE A 267 40.96 14.27 0.55
CA PHE A 267 41.59 15.48 0.01
C PHE A 267 41.47 16.71 0.92
N SER A 268 40.76 16.60 2.05
CA SER A 268 40.62 17.67 3.03
C SER A 268 41.65 17.60 4.18
N PHE A 269 42.64 16.72 4.08
CA PHE A 269 43.81 16.64 4.96
C PHE A 269 45.09 16.91 4.15
#